data_AF-A0A1T5CFD2-F1
#
_entry.id   AF-A0A1T5CFD2-F1
#
_cell.length_a   1.000
_cell.length_b   1.000
_cell.length_c   1.000
_cell.angle_alpha   90.00
_cell.angle_beta   90.00
_cell.angle_gamma   90.00
#
_symmetry.space_group_name_H-M   'P 1'
#
loop_
_entity.id
_entity.type
_entity.pdbx_description
1 polymer ?
#
loop_
_entity_poly.entity_id
_entity_poly.type
_entity_poly.pdbx_seq_one_letter_code
_entity_poly.pdbx_strand_id
1 'polypeptide(L)'
;MRGFIKSLFILFSVIVIAAALIKYNQPSIERSIQKYPNTNYNEEIGEKLQNTNFTKKIIVALRAAGYYPDSMIGYLIESPNNQVITIPLHNLDKLEKSTESEIQHIVNSIAETNDLQLFIVNVRLIDNSLTTSKNG
;
A
#
# COMPACT_ATOMS: atom_id res chain seq x y z
N MET A 1 -45.08 -18.34 20.56
CA MET A 1 -43.97 -17.41 20.95
C MET A 1 -42.60 -18.07 21.16
N ARG A 2 -42.49 -19.38 21.42
CA ARG A 2 -41.21 -20.05 21.73
C ARG A 2 -40.26 -20.30 20.52
N GLY A 3 -40.80 -20.32 19.30
CA GLY A 3 -40.03 -20.47 18.05
C GLY A 3 -39.39 -19.18 17.54
N PHE A 4 -40.07 -18.04 17.71
CA PHE A 4 -39.56 -16.72 17.31
C PHE A 4 -38.33 -16.30 18.12
N ILE A 5 -38.27 -16.64 19.41
CA ILE A 5 -37.11 -16.36 20.27
C ILE A 5 -35.88 -17.14 19.80
N LYS A 6 -36.04 -18.43 19.46
CA LYS A 6 -34.95 -19.24 18.90
C LYS A 6 -34.47 -18.70 17.55
N SER A 7 -35.40 -18.28 16.69
CA SER A 7 -35.07 -17.65 15.40
C SER A 7 -34.30 -16.34 15.57
N LEU A 8 -34.64 -15.53 16.58
CA LEU A 8 -33.95 -14.27 16.85
C LEU A 8 -32.52 -14.51 17.37
N PHE A 9 -32.33 -15.50 18.24
CA PHE A 9 -31.01 -15.89 18.75
C PHE A 9 -30.07 -16.41 17.64
N ILE A 10 -30.60 -17.22 16.72
CA ILE A 10 -29.83 -17.72 15.58
C ILE A 10 -29.40 -16.56 14.67
N LEU A 11 -30.30 -15.62 14.38
CA LEU A 11 -29.99 -14.44 13.56
C LEU A 11 -28.90 -13.58 14.21
N PHE A 12 -29.01 -13.34 15.52
CA PHE A 12 -28.01 -12.57 16.26
C PHE A 12 -26.64 -13.25 16.27
N SER A 13 -26.60 -14.58 16.41
CA SER A 13 -25.36 -15.35 16.37
C SER A 13 -24.65 -15.24 15.01
N VAL A 14 -25.40 -15.29 13.91
CA VAL A 14 -24.82 -15.12 12.55
C VAL A 14 -24.23 -13.72 12.37
N ILE A 15 -24.90 -12.68 12.86
CA ILE A 15 -24.40 -11.30 12.78
C ILE A 15 -23.10 -11.13 13.58
N VAL A 16 -23.02 -11.71 14.78
CA VAL A 16 -21.80 -11.65 15.62
C VAL A 16 -20.64 -12.38 14.95
N ILE A 17 -20.88 -13.55 14.35
CA ILE A 17 -19.84 -14.31 13.64
C ILE A 17 -19.35 -13.52 12.41
N ALA A 18 -20.26 -12.93 11.64
CA ALA A 18 -19.90 -12.10 10.49
C ALA A 18 -19.06 -10.87 10.90
N ALA A 19 -19.45 -10.17 11.97
CA ALA A 19 -18.69 -9.04 12.51
C ALA A 19 -17.29 -9.45 13.01
N ALA A 20 -17.18 -10.61 13.67
CA ALA A 20 -15.89 -11.14 14.11
C ALA A 20 -14.98 -11.47 12.92
N LEU A 21 -15.50 -12.10 11.86
CA LEU A 21 -14.74 -12.41 10.65
C LEU A 21 -14.23 -11.15 9.93
N ILE A 22 -15.04 -10.09 9.88
CA ILE A 22 -14.61 -8.80 9.30
C ILE A 22 -13.46 -8.20 10.12
N LYS A 23 -13.52 -8.29 11.46
CA LYS A 23 -12.44 -7.79 12.33
C LYS A 23 -11.16 -8.62 12.22
N TYR A 24 -11.26 -9.94 12.06
CA TYR A 24 -10.09 -10.82 11.86
C TYR A 24 -9.45 -10.67 10.48
N ASN A 25 -10.23 -10.36 9.46
CA ASN A 25 -9.72 -10.12 8.10
C ASN A 25 -9.26 -8.67 7.86
N GLN A 26 -9.50 -7.76 8.81
CA GLN A 26 -8.76 -6.51 8.81
C GLN A 26 -7.32 -6.83 9.24
N PRO A 27 -6.30 -6.52 8.41
CA PRO A 27 -4.93 -6.60 8.86
C PRO A 27 -4.77 -5.60 10.01
N SER A 28 -4.86 -6.08 11.24
CA SER A 28 -4.46 -5.33 12.42
C SER A 28 -2.94 -5.26 12.36
N ILE A 29 -2.44 -4.22 11.71
CA ILE A 29 -1.04 -3.82 11.80
C ILE A 29 -0.87 -3.24 13.20
N GLU A 30 -0.79 -4.12 14.21
CA GLU A 30 -0.31 -3.76 15.54
C GLU A 30 1.21 -3.64 15.41
N ARG A 31 1.67 -2.48 14.92
CA ARG A 31 3.09 -2.16 14.75
C ARG A 31 3.74 -2.11 16.13
N SER A 32 4.75 -2.93 16.37
CA SER A 32 5.65 -2.71 17.48
C SER A 32 6.32 -1.35 17.26
N ILE A 33 6.11 -0.42 18.19
CA ILE A 33 6.78 0.88 18.15
C ILE A 33 8.23 0.63 18.56
N GLN A 34 9.07 0.26 17.59
CA GLN A 34 10.50 0.26 17.80
C GLN A 34 10.91 1.72 18.00
N LYS A 35 11.42 2.00 19.19
CA LYS A 35 11.81 3.34 19.62
C LYS A 35 13.12 3.73 18.92
N TYR A 36 13.03 4.21 17.68
CA TYR A 36 14.18 4.76 16.97
C TYR A 36 14.61 6.07 17.62
N PRO A 37 15.88 6.23 18.03
CA PRO A 37 16.36 7.49 18.57
C PRO A 37 16.29 8.56 17.47
N ASN A 38 15.45 9.56 17.74
CA ASN A 38 15.18 10.71 16.87
C ASN A 38 16.47 11.49 16.60
N THR A 39 17.12 11.26 15.47
CA THR A 39 17.83 12.32 14.71
C THR A 39 18.19 11.91 13.26
N ASN A 40 18.15 10.64 12.87
CA ASN A 40 18.62 10.26 11.53
C ASN A 40 17.82 9.19 10.75
N TYR A 41 16.55 9.01 11.12
CA TYR A 41 15.71 7.96 10.53
C TYR A 41 15.55 8.09 9.01
N ASN A 42 15.39 9.32 8.50
CA ASN A 42 15.24 9.59 7.07
C ASN A 42 16.49 9.26 6.27
N GLU A 43 17.69 9.54 6.80
CA GLU A 43 18.96 9.19 6.14
C GLU A 43 19.17 7.67 6.14
N GLU A 44 18.95 7.00 7.28
CA GLU A 44 19.07 5.54 7.40
C GLU A 44 18.16 4.82 6.38
N ILE A 45 16.89 5.22 6.32
CA ILE A 45 15.95 4.65 5.35
C ILE A 45 16.33 5.04 3.92
N GLY A 46 16.78 6.28 3.70
CA GLY A 46 17.28 6.74 2.40
C GLY A 46 18.42 5.86 1.87
N GLU A 47 19.42 5.56 2.70
CA GLU A 47 20.51 4.64 2.38
C GLU A 47 20.01 3.22 2.12
N LYS A 48 19.11 2.71 2.98
CA LYS A 48 18.56 1.36 2.82
C LYS A 48 17.78 1.21 1.52
N LEU A 49 17.01 2.22 1.12
CA LEU A 49 16.29 2.25 -0.17
C LEU A 49 17.25 2.12 -1.36
N GLN A 50 18.41 2.80 -1.30
CA GLN A 50 19.44 2.72 -2.34
C GLN A 50 20.14 1.36 -2.34
N ASN A 51 20.65 0.93 -1.19
CA ASN A 51 21.43 -0.31 -1.04
C ASN A 51 20.62 -1.57 -1.41
N THR A 52 19.31 -1.55 -1.17
CA THR A 52 18.41 -2.66 -1.51
C THR A 52 17.89 -2.63 -2.95
N ASN A 53 18.23 -1.59 -3.72
CA ASN A 53 17.65 -1.30 -5.04
C ASN A 53 16.11 -1.28 -5.01
N PHE A 54 15.52 -0.74 -3.94
CA PHE A 54 14.10 -0.86 -3.63
C PHE A 54 13.20 -0.35 -4.78
N THR A 55 13.47 0.86 -5.26
CA THR A 55 12.75 1.48 -6.40
C THR A 55 12.76 0.58 -7.63
N LYS A 56 13.92 0.00 -7.97
CA LYS A 56 14.07 -0.88 -9.14
C LYS A 56 13.22 -2.14 -8.98
N LYS A 57 13.23 -2.75 -7.79
CA LYS A 57 12.43 -3.95 -7.50
C LYS A 57 10.94 -3.66 -7.65
N ILE A 58 10.46 -2.52 -7.14
CA ILE A 58 9.06 -2.09 -7.31
C ILE A 58 8.73 -1.92 -8.79
N ILE A 59 9.52 -1.15 -9.55
CA ILE A 59 9.26 -0.91 -10.97
C ILE A 59 9.19 -2.23 -11.76
N VAL A 60 10.11 -3.16 -11.50
CA VAL A 60 10.12 -4.47 -12.16
C VAL A 60 8.88 -5.29 -11.80
N ALA A 61 8.50 -5.34 -10.52
CA ALA A 61 7.33 -6.09 -10.08
C ALA A 61 6.03 -5.51 -10.64
N LEU A 62 5.88 -4.18 -10.65
CA LEU A 62 4.73 -3.51 -11.24
C LEU A 62 4.59 -3.80 -12.73
N ARG A 63 5.70 -3.76 -13.48
CA ARG A 63 5.69 -4.12 -14.91
C ARG A 63 5.35 -5.59 -15.13
N ALA A 64 5.83 -6.49 -14.28
CA ALA A 64 5.48 -7.90 -14.34
C ALA A 64 3.99 -8.15 -14.06
N ALA A 65 3.36 -7.31 -13.23
CA ALA A 65 1.92 -7.31 -12.97
C ALA A 65 1.09 -6.59 -14.06
N GLY A 66 1.71 -6.05 -15.10
CA GLY A 66 1.03 -5.39 -16.22
C GLY A 66 0.82 -3.88 -16.05
N TYR A 67 1.39 -3.27 -15.03
CA TYR A 67 1.33 -1.82 -14.80
C TYR A 67 2.45 -1.08 -15.53
N TYR A 68 2.23 0.21 -15.80
CA TYR A 68 3.17 1.09 -16.50
C TYR A 68 3.64 2.23 -15.59
N PRO A 69 4.50 1.95 -14.59
CA PRO A 69 5.05 3.00 -13.74
C PRO A 69 6.08 3.85 -14.48
N ASP A 70 6.15 5.11 -14.10
CA ASP A 70 7.28 5.97 -14.45
C ASP A 70 8.58 5.40 -13.86
N SER A 71 9.70 5.82 -14.42
CA SER A 71 11.06 5.49 -13.95
C SER A 71 11.38 6.08 -12.58
N MET A 72 10.62 7.09 -12.14
CA MET A 72 10.80 7.77 -10.87
C MET A 72 9.64 7.47 -9.90
N ILE A 73 9.99 7.13 -8.67
CA ILE A 73 9.07 6.96 -7.55
C ILE A 73 9.43 8.00 -6.49
N GLY A 74 8.42 8.69 -5.95
CA GLY A 74 8.59 9.68 -4.89
C GLY A 74 8.53 9.05 -3.50
N TYR A 75 9.31 9.59 -2.56
CA TYR A 75 9.31 9.14 -1.16
C TYR A 75 9.12 10.33 -0.22
N LEU A 76 8.31 10.14 0.81
CA LEU A 76 8.21 11.02 1.97
C LEU A 76 8.45 10.18 3.22
N ILE A 77 9.60 10.38 3.87
CA ILE A 77 10.03 9.61 5.04
C ILE A 77 10.03 10.53 6.26
N GLU A 78 8.98 10.46 7.07
CA GLU A 78 8.87 11.28 8.28
C GLU A 78 9.13 10.47 9.55
N SER A 79 8.52 9.28 9.64
CA SER A 79 8.69 8.38 10.79
C SER A 79 8.35 6.93 10.39
N PRO A 80 8.70 5.91 11.19
CA PRO A 80 8.37 4.50 10.89
C PRO A 80 6.90 4.24 10.56
N ASN A 81 6.00 5.03 11.16
CA ASN A 81 4.56 4.89 10.97
C ASN A 81 3.99 5.86 9.93
N ASN A 82 4.76 6.85 9.49
CA ASN A 82 4.36 7.85 8.51
C ASN A 82 5.40 7.94 7.39
N GLN A 83 5.28 7.03 6.44
CA GLN A 83 6.12 6.95 5.25
C GLN A 83 5.21 6.80 4.05
N VAL A 84 5.39 7.63 3.04
CA VAL A 84 4.58 7.58 1.82
C VAL A 84 5.49 7.28 0.64
N ILE A 85 5.05 6.35 -0.20
CA ILE A 85 5.63 6.11 -1.51
C ILE A 85 4.62 6.55 -2.57
N THR A 86 5.04 7.44 -3.46
CA THR A 86 4.20 7.93 -4.55
C THR A 86 4.63 7.28 -5.85
N ILE A 87 3.73 6.50 -6.45
CA ILE A 87 3.99 5.74 -7.66
C ILE A 87 3.17 6.37 -8.80
N PRO A 88 3.83 7.06 -9.74
CA PRO A 88 3.16 7.56 -10.93
C PRO A 88 2.94 6.43 -11.94
N LEU A 89 1.73 6.30 -12.46
CA LEU A 89 1.37 5.30 -13.45
C LEU A 89 0.79 5.94 -14.71
N HIS A 90 1.12 5.37 -15.85
CA HIS A 90 0.56 5.69 -17.16
C HIS A 90 -0.53 4.68 -17.56
N ASN A 91 -1.30 5.05 -18.58
CA ASN A 91 -2.21 4.15 -19.30
C ASN A 91 -3.29 3.50 -18.43
N LEU A 92 -3.77 4.23 -17.42
CA LEU A 92 -4.90 3.84 -16.57
C LEU A 92 -5.99 4.90 -16.71
N ASP A 93 -7.16 4.51 -17.20
CA ASP A 93 -8.29 5.42 -17.39
C ASP A 93 -8.83 5.93 -16.06
N LYS A 94 -8.82 5.07 -15.04
CA LYS A 94 -9.26 5.39 -13.68
C LYS A 94 -8.49 4.55 -12.67
N LEU A 95 -8.23 5.15 -11.53
CA LEU A 95 -7.67 4.46 -10.38
C LEU A 95 -8.78 3.75 -9.62
N GLU A 96 -8.81 2.42 -9.71
CA GLU A 96 -9.71 1.58 -8.94
C GLU A 96 -9.09 1.19 -7.59
N LYS A 97 -9.94 1.02 -6.57
CA LYS A 97 -9.49 0.58 -5.24
C LYS A 97 -8.79 -0.78 -5.27
N SER A 98 -9.20 -1.66 -6.19
CA SER A 98 -8.55 -2.96 -6.46
C SER A 98 -7.08 -2.76 -6.88
N THR A 99 -6.84 -1.85 -7.83
CA THR A 99 -5.50 -1.49 -8.32
C THR A 99 -4.64 -0.90 -7.21
N GLU A 100 -5.16 0.05 -6.43
CA GLU A 100 -4.43 0.61 -5.27
C GLU A 100 -4.05 -0.49 -4.27
N SER A 101 -4.98 -1.40 -3.99
CA SER A 101 -4.76 -2.50 -3.04
C SER A 101 -3.71 -3.48 -3.55
N GLU A 102 -3.74 -3.83 -4.84
CA GLU A 102 -2.75 -4.72 -5.45
C GLU A 102 -1.34 -4.10 -5.42
N ILE A 103 -1.22 -2.82 -5.78
CA ILE A 103 0.06 -2.10 -5.73
C ILE A 103 0.56 -1.99 -4.29
N GLN A 104 -0.32 -1.72 -3.33
CA GLN A 104 0.01 -1.76 -1.90
C GLN A 104 0.57 -3.11 -1.48
N HIS A 105 -0.03 -4.21 -1.94
CA HIS A 105 0.48 -5.57 -1.68
C HIS A 105 1.86 -5.81 -2.30
N ILE A 106 2.09 -5.39 -3.55
CA ILE A 106 3.39 -5.50 -4.22
C ILE A 106 4.47 -4.75 -3.44
N VAL A 107 4.21 -3.50 -3.07
CA VAL A 107 5.15 -2.67 -2.30
C VAL A 107 5.42 -3.28 -0.93
N ASN A 108 4.38 -3.73 -0.22
CA ASN A 108 4.55 -4.35 1.11
C ASN A 108 5.41 -5.61 1.04
N SER A 109 5.15 -6.49 0.08
CA SER A 109 5.94 -7.72 -0.09
C SER A 109 7.42 -7.43 -0.33
N ILE A 110 7.72 -6.41 -1.15
CA ILE A 110 9.09 -5.99 -1.40
C ILE A 110 9.68 -5.33 -0.13
N ALA A 111 8.94 -4.50 0.59
CA ALA A 111 9.42 -3.86 1.82
C ALA A 111 9.82 -4.91 2.86
N GLU A 112 8.94 -5.88 3.14
CA GLU A 112 9.18 -6.97 4.08
C GLU A 112 10.42 -7.80 3.69
N THR A 113 10.55 -8.14 2.40
CA THR A 113 11.71 -8.91 1.89
C THR A 113 13.03 -8.14 2.02
N ASN A 114 13.00 -6.82 2.13
CA ASN A 114 14.18 -5.96 2.27
C ASN A 114 14.32 -5.37 3.68
N ASP A 115 13.59 -5.93 4.66
CA ASP A 115 13.59 -5.47 6.06
C ASP A 115 13.26 -3.97 6.20
N LEU A 116 12.44 -3.45 5.30
CA LEU A 116 11.96 -2.06 5.33
C LEU A 116 10.62 -2.00 6.04
N GLN A 117 10.41 -0.89 6.76
CA GLN A 117 9.10 -0.56 7.30
C GLN A 117 8.10 -0.34 6.17
N LEU A 118 6.83 -0.69 6.41
CA LEU A 118 5.78 -0.58 5.39
C LEU A 118 5.52 0.89 5.01
N PHE A 119 5.22 1.09 3.73
CA PHE A 119 4.88 2.40 3.17
C PHE A 119 3.38 2.52 2.95
N ILE A 120 2.85 3.72 3.13
CA ILE A 120 1.54 4.10 2.61
C ILE A 120 1.72 4.35 1.11
N VAL A 121 1.03 3.58 0.27
CA VAL A 121 1.11 3.76 -1.18
C VAL A 121 0.14 4.82 -1.65
N ASN A 122 0.66 5.79 -2.40
CA ASN A 122 -0.11 6.80 -3.12
C ASN A 122 0.10 6.61 -4.62
N VAL A 123 -0.94 6.19 -5.34
CA VAL A 123 -0.86 6.02 -6.80
C VAL A 123 -1.31 7.31 -7.48
N ARG A 124 -0.51 7.83 -8.40
CA ARG A 124 -0.86 9.01 -9.20
C ARG A 124 -0.97 8.63 -10.67
N LEU A 125 -2.08 8.96 -11.30
CA LEU A 125 -2.22 8.82 -12.74
C LEU A 125 -1.50 9.98 -13.44
N ILE A 126 -0.69 9.67 -14.44
CA ILE A 126 -0.09 10.66 -15.33
C ILE A 126 -0.81 10.62 -16.67
N ASP A 127 -1.39 11.75 -17.05
CA ASP A 127 -1.91 11.95 -18.40
C ASP A 127 -0.76 12.21 -19.38
N ASN A 128 -0.70 11.42 -20.46
CA ASN A 128 0.29 11.61 -21.53
C ASN A 128 0.01 12.84 -22.43
N SER A 129 -0.96 13.69 -22.08
CA SER A 129 -1.43 14.81 -22.92
C SER A 129 -0.50 16.02 -22.96
N LEU A 130 0.58 16.04 -22.18
CA LEU A 130 1.48 17.20 -22.05
C LEU A 130 2.77 17.14 -22.89
N THR A 131 3.03 16.06 -23.64
CA THR A 131 4.28 15.92 -24.42
C THR A 131 4.17 16.20 -25.92
N THR A 132 3.00 16.56 -26.45
CA THR A 132 2.81 16.81 -27.90
C THR A 132 2.66 18.27 -28.32
N SER A 133 2.69 19.23 -27.39
CA SER A 133 2.53 20.66 -27.70
C SER A 133 3.83 21.44 -27.53
N LYS A 134 4.85 21.16 -28.35
CA LYS A 134 5.96 22.08 -28.67
C LYS A 134 6.83 21.43 -29.74
N ASN A 135 6.35 21.42 -30.98
CA ASN A 135 7.12 21.27 -32.22
C ASN A 135 6.15 21.55 -33.38
N GLY A 136 5.87 22.83 -33.61
CA GLY A 136 5.08 23.37 -34.72
C GLY A 136 5.48 24.81 -34.94
#